data_AF-A0A8T0F9H1-F1
#
_entry.id   AF-A0A8T0F9H1-F1
#
_cell.length_a   1.000
_cell.length_b   1.000
_cell.length_c   1.000
_cell.angle_alpha   90.00
_cell.angle_beta   90.00
_cell.angle_gamma   90.00
#
_symmetry.space_group_name_H-M   'P 1'
#
loop_
_entity.id
_entity.type
_entity.pdbx_description
1 polymer ?
#
loop_
_entity_poly.entity_id
_entity_poly.type
_entity_poly.pdbx_seq_one_letter_code
_entity_poly.pdbx_strand_id
1 'polypeptide(L)'
;MESIETQTDSELQNAAMEIQAEHKKDDKYRFAYDVVKTVVQWENKITLSDLELPTHSNFHFTDVHSDNVLDFLQQNEKELKKLVSEFTKERQDWNYNDDNYIHCKCKIVEEYKPERYAEKEFVRLCAGIAYVAFGRQSLQQKPNALIATVNELHAWINETLVPGGTLQDSSWA
;
A
#
# COMPACT_ATOMS: atom_id res chain seq x y z
N MET A 1 29.27 -16.26 4.49
CA MET A 1 28.24 -16.38 3.44
C MET A 1 27.02 -16.94 4.13
N GLU A 2 26.16 -16.05 4.63
CA GLU A 2 24.89 -16.44 5.24
C GLU A 2 23.86 -16.58 4.12
N SER A 3 23.23 -17.76 4.07
CA SER A 3 22.18 -18.10 3.13
C SER A 3 20.95 -17.23 3.41
N ILE A 4 20.57 -16.41 2.45
CA ILE A 4 19.28 -15.70 2.47
C ILE A 4 18.21 -16.77 2.22
N GLU A 5 17.55 -17.22 3.28
CA GLU A 5 16.37 -18.08 3.18
C GLU A 5 15.29 -17.33 2.40
N THR A 6 14.99 -17.84 1.21
CA THR A 6 13.91 -17.37 0.37
C THR A 6 12.62 -17.90 0.98
N GLN A 7 11.87 -17.03 1.67
CA GLN A 7 10.52 -17.38 2.13
C GLN A 7 9.70 -17.84 0.92
N THR A 8 9.14 -19.05 1.02
CA THR A 8 8.41 -19.68 -0.08
C THR A 8 6.98 -19.12 -0.15
N ASP A 9 6.43 -19.01 -1.37
CA ASP A 9 5.06 -18.51 -1.65
C ASP A 9 3.97 -19.13 -0.76
N SER A 10 4.19 -20.34 -0.25
CA SER A 10 3.26 -21.08 0.59
C SER A 10 3.08 -20.49 2.00
N GLU A 11 4.10 -19.87 2.58
CA GLU A 11 4.02 -19.30 3.93
C GLU A 11 3.31 -17.95 3.92
N LEU A 12 3.54 -17.16 2.87
CA LEU A 12 2.81 -15.93 2.57
C LEU A 12 1.31 -16.20 2.34
N GLN A 13 0.95 -17.33 1.72
CA GLN A 13 -0.44 -17.73 1.49
C GLN A 13 -1.17 -18.10 2.79
N ASN A 14 -0.54 -18.83 3.71
CA ASN A 14 -1.20 -19.29 4.94
C ASN A 14 -1.48 -18.15 5.93
N ALA A 15 -0.55 -17.21 6.09
CA ALA A 15 -0.76 -16.02 6.93
C ALA A 15 -1.80 -15.06 6.31
N ALA A 16 -1.86 -15.00 4.97
CA ALA A 16 -2.92 -14.27 4.29
C ALA A 16 -4.30 -14.89 4.54
N MET A 17 -4.42 -16.22 4.59
CA MET A 17 -5.69 -16.93 4.79
C MET A 17 -6.35 -16.70 6.17
N GLU A 18 -5.58 -16.54 7.25
CA GLU A 18 -6.15 -16.29 8.59
C GLU A 18 -6.66 -14.85 8.77
N ILE A 19 -5.91 -13.86 8.29
CA ILE A 19 -6.31 -12.43 8.35
C ILE A 19 -7.50 -12.15 7.42
N GLN A 20 -7.67 -12.95 6.36
CA GLN A 20 -8.81 -12.87 5.46
C GLN A 20 -10.16 -13.19 6.12
N ALA A 21 -10.22 -14.01 7.17
CA ALA A 21 -11.50 -14.42 7.76
C ALA A 21 -12.30 -13.25 8.38
N GLU A 22 -11.60 -12.24 8.90
CA GLU A 22 -12.20 -11.07 9.56
C GLU A 22 -12.65 -9.98 8.55
N HIS A 23 -12.02 -9.93 7.37
CA HIS A 23 -12.24 -8.85 6.37
C HIS A 23 -12.92 -9.31 5.07
N LYS A 24 -13.48 -10.53 4.98
CA LYS A 24 -14.08 -11.07 3.73
C LYS A 24 -15.16 -10.20 3.08
N LYS A 25 -15.75 -9.26 3.81
CA LYS A 25 -16.84 -8.35 3.34
C LYS A 25 -16.42 -6.88 3.28
N ASP A 26 -15.14 -6.57 3.43
CA ASP A 26 -14.64 -5.21 3.44
C ASP A 26 -14.09 -4.83 2.06
N ASP A 27 -14.88 -4.11 1.27
CA ASP A 27 -14.50 -3.71 -0.09
C ASP A 27 -13.23 -2.84 -0.10
N LYS A 28 -13.03 -2.01 0.94
CA LYS A 28 -11.83 -1.18 1.07
C LYS A 28 -10.60 -2.03 1.32
N TYR A 29 -10.75 -3.13 2.06
CA TYR A 29 -9.67 -4.09 2.28
C TYR A 29 -9.25 -4.76 0.97
N ARG A 30 -10.23 -5.17 0.14
CA ARG A 30 -9.93 -5.74 -1.18
C ARG A 30 -9.24 -4.73 -2.09
N PHE A 31 -9.74 -3.51 -2.15
CA PHE A 31 -9.10 -2.44 -2.91
C PHE A 31 -7.65 -2.18 -2.44
N ALA A 32 -7.43 -2.12 -1.13
CA ALA A 32 -6.09 -1.98 -0.56
C ALA A 32 -5.18 -3.14 -0.97
N TYR A 33 -5.69 -4.38 -0.93
CA TYR A 33 -4.97 -5.56 -1.39
C TYR A 33 -4.55 -5.44 -2.86
N ASP A 34 -5.47 -5.07 -3.76
CA ASP A 34 -5.20 -4.98 -5.19
C ASP A 34 -4.18 -3.87 -5.52
N VAL A 35 -4.25 -2.72 -4.84
CA VAL A 35 -3.23 -1.65 -4.94
C VAL A 35 -1.86 -2.15 -4.50
N VAL A 36 -1.78 -2.76 -3.31
CA VAL A 36 -0.50 -3.25 -2.75
C VAL A 36 0.08 -4.34 -3.63
N LYS A 37 -0.75 -5.28 -4.10
CA LYS A 37 -0.33 -6.32 -5.04
C LYS A 37 0.29 -5.70 -6.29
N THR A 38 -0.36 -4.71 -6.90
CA THR A 38 0.14 -4.02 -8.11
C THR A 38 1.49 -3.35 -7.83
N VAL A 39 1.62 -2.65 -6.70
CA VAL A 39 2.88 -2.00 -6.29
C VAL A 39 4.01 -3.01 -6.09
N VAL A 40 3.74 -4.13 -5.41
CA VAL A 40 4.75 -5.17 -5.12
C VAL A 40 5.18 -5.88 -6.41
N GLN A 41 4.24 -6.21 -7.29
CA GLN A 41 4.55 -6.81 -8.59
C GLN A 41 5.42 -5.88 -9.44
N TRP A 42 5.16 -4.57 -9.41
CA TRP A 42 5.96 -3.56 -10.10
C TRP A 42 7.38 -3.45 -9.54
N GLU A 43 7.54 -3.29 -8.22
CA GLU A 43 8.86 -3.08 -7.58
C GLU A 43 9.75 -4.32 -7.70
N ASN A 44 9.20 -5.51 -7.39
CA ASN A 44 9.97 -6.74 -7.34
C ASN A 44 10.04 -7.47 -8.69
N LYS A 45 9.29 -7.02 -9.70
CA LYS A 45 9.17 -7.68 -11.01
C LYS A 45 8.73 -9.15 -10.90
N ILE A 46 7.85 -9.43 -9.94
CA ILE A 46 7.28 -10.75 -9.70
C ILE A 46 5.80 -10.78 -10.08
N THR A 47 5.26 -11.97 -10.30
CA THR A 47 3.82 -12.17 -10.50
C THR A 47 3.25 -12.88 -9.29
N LEU A 48 2.50 -12.14 -8.47
CA LEU A 48 1.69 -12.71 -7.39
C LEU A 48 0.39 -13.32 -7.91
N SER A 49 0.04 -14.52 -7.45
CA SER A 49 -1.23 -15.18 -7.74
C SER A 49 -2.44 -14.35 -7.29
N ASP A 50 -3.56 -14.48 -7.98
CA ASP A 50 -4.81 -13.90 -7.51
C ASP A 50 -5.31 -14.64 -6.28
N LEU A 51 -5.65 -13.90 -5.23
CA LEU A 51 -6.47 -14.43 -4.16
C LEU A 51 -7.92 -14.47 -4.65
N GLU A 52 -8.56 -15.63 -4.44
CA GLU A 52 -10.00 -15.80 -4.55
C GLU A 52 -10.70 -15.02 -3.42
N LEU A 53 -10.75 -13.69 -3.52
CA LEU A 53 -11.61 -12.88 -2.67
C LEU A 53 -12.94 -12.66 -3.40
N PRO A 54 -14.08 -12.70 -2.69
CA PRO A 54 -15.37 -12.44 -3.28
C PRO A 54 -15.41 -11.07 -3.96
N THR A 55 -16.02 -11.03 -5.14
CA THR A 55 -16.18 -9.82 -5.94
C THR A 55 -17.26 -8.95 -5.29
N HIS A 56 -16.90 -7.73 -4.87
CA HIS A 56 -17.83 -6.81 -4.22
C HIS A 56 -18.09 -5.56 -5.07
N SER A 57 -19.23 -4.90 -4.81
CA SER A 57 -19.86 -3.97 -5.75
C SER A 57 -19.47 -2.50 -5.61
N ASN A 58 -18.90 -2.05 -4.48
CA ASN A 58 -18.81 -0.60 -4.20
C ASN A 58 -17.39 -0.01 -4.32
N PHE A 59 -16.34 -0.84 -4.29
CA PHE A 59 -14.93 -0.43 -4.23
C PHE A 59 -14.05 -1.31 -5.15
N HIS A 60 -14.45 -1.41 -6.42
CA HIS A 60 -13.79 -2.31 -7.36
C HIS A 60 -12.46 -1.72 -7.90
N PHE A 61 -11.38 -2.48 -7.77
CA PHE A 61 -10.12 -2.16 -8.44
C PHE A 61 -10.22 -2.58 -9.91
N THR A 62 -10.07 -1.63 -10.84
CA THR A 62 -10.23 -1.85 -12.28
C THR A 62 -8.88 -1.83 -13.00
N ASP A 63 -8.86 -2.25 -14.26
CA ASP A 63 -7.68 -2.08 -15.12
C ASP A 63 -7.23 -0.62 -15.22
N VAL A 64 -8.19 0.33 -15.25
CA VAL A 64 -7.89 1.77 -15.22
C VAL A 64 -7.20 2.18 -13.92
N HIS A 65 -7.57 1.57 -12.78
CA HIS A 65 -6.87 1.80 -11.52
C HIS A 65 -5.45 1.24 -11.56
N SER A 66 -5.27 0.03 -12.10
CA SER A 66 -3.96 -0.56 -12.33
C SER A 66 -3.05 0.34 -13.17
N ASP A 67 -3.55 0.83 -14.31
CA ASP A 67 -2.81 1.74 -15.19
C ASP A 67 -2.41 3.03 -14.45
N ASN A 68 -3.32 3.61 -13.66
CA ASN A 68 -3.01 4.80 -12.87
C ASN A 68 -1.93 4.55 -11.81
N VAL A 69 -1.92 3.37 -11.17
CA VAL A 69 -0.87 2.96 -10.23
C VAL A 69 0.46 2.86 -10.95
N LEU A 70 0.52 2.12 -12.06
CA LEU A 70 1.75 1.87 -12.82
C LEU A 70 2.33 3.17 -13.39
N ASP A 71 1.49 4.02 -13.99
CA ASP A 71 1.89 5.33 -14.51
C ASP A 71 2.50 6.20 -13.41
N PHE A 72 1.89 6.22 -12.22
CA PHE A 72 2.38 6.99 -11.09
C PHE A 72 3.73 6.48 -10.58
N LEU A 73 3.87 5.16 -10.39
CA LEU A 73 5.11 4.55 -9.94
C LEU A 73 6.24 4.82 -10.93
N GLN A 74 5.98 4.69 -12.23
CA GLN A 74 6.96 4.96 -13.27
C GLN A 74 7.41 6.42 -13.31
N GLN A 75 6.48 7.37 -13.10
CA GLN A 75 6.79 8.80 -13.12
C GLN A 75 7.56 9.26 -11.88
N ASN A 76 7.31 8.64 -10.72
CA ASN A 76 7.81 9.10 -9.41
C ASN A 76 8.81 8.13 -8.76
N GLU A 77 9.31 7.13 -9.49
CA GLU A 77 10.17 6.06 -8.96
C GLU A 77 11.34 6.61 -8.14
N LYS A 78 12.02 7.65 -8.66
CA LYS A 78 13.23 8.19 -8.04
C LYS A 78 12.91 8.89 -6.73
N GLU A 79 11.86 9.69 -6.72
CA GLU A 79 11.35 10.42 -5.56
C GLU A 79 10.88 9.45 -4.47
N LEU A 80 10.11 8.44 -4.86
CA LEU A 80 9.62 7.39 -3.95
C LEU A 80 10.77 6.57 -3.34
N LYS A 81 11.76 6.16 -4.14
CA LYS A 81 12.97 5.48 -3.64
C LYS A 81 13.77 6.36 -2.68
N LYS A 82 13.86 7.66 -2.99
CA LYS A 82 14.50 8.62 -2.08
C LYS A 82 13.76 8.69 -0.74
N LEU A 83 12.43 8.76 -0.74
CA LEU A 83 11.63 8.74 0.50
C LEU A 83 11.87 7.46 1.31
N VAL A 84 11.84 6.29 0.67
CA VAL A 84 12.15 5.02 1.35
C VAL A 84 13.58 5.02 1.93
N SER A 85 14.56 5.57 1.21
CA SER A 85 15.94 5.68 1.71
C SER A 85 16.11 6.66 2.89
N GLU A 86 15.17 7.60 3.07
CA GLU A 86 15.18 8.48 4.24
C GLU A 86 14.87 7.71 5.53
N PHE A 87 14.23 6.53 5.46
CA PHE A 87 14.00 5.67 6.64
C PHE A 87 15.27 5.15 7.29
N THR A 88 16.29 4.86 6.48
CA THR A 88 17.54 4.29 6.95
C THR A 88 18.55 5.36 7.35
N LYS A 89 18.25 6.64 7.07
CA LYS A 89 19.16 7.73 7.41
C LYS A 89 19.00 8.08 8.86
N GLU A 90 20.11 7.96 9.56
CA GLU A 90 20.15 8.30 10.95
C GLU A 90 19.91 9.80 11.21
N ARG A 91 18.69 10.19 11.61
CA ARG A 91 18.43 11.48 12.28
C ARG A 91 18.63 11.32 13.79
N GLN A 92 19.78 11.79 14.29
CA GLN A 92 20.30 11.67 15.67
C GLN A 92 19.34 11.91 16.85
N ASP A 93 18.13 12.43 16.65
CA ASP A 93 17.28 12.93 17.74
C ASP A 93 15.84 12.36 17.79
N TRP A 94 15.44 11.46 16.87
CA TRP A 94 14.03 11.01 16.74
C TRP A 94 13.87 9.55 17.19
N ASN A 95 12.77 9.16 17.82
CA ASN A 95 12.55 7.76 18.20
C ASN A 95 12.21 6.95 16.92
N TYR A 96 13.12 6.08 16.50
CA TYR A 96 13.57 6.04 15.10
C TYR A 96 12.67 5.46 14.02
N ASN A 97 11.64 4.67 14.36
CA ASN A 97 11.06 3.76 13.37
C ASN A 97 9.62 4.09 12.95
N ASP A 98 8.87 4.78 13.81
CA ASP A 98 7.48 5.19 13.51
C ASP A 98 7.44 6.64 12.99
N ASP A 99 8.23 7.56 13.55
CA ASP A 99 8.20 8.98 13.19
C ASP A 99 8.68 9.25 11.76
N ASN A 100 9.70 8.52 11.29
CA ASN A 100 10.17 8.66 9.90
C ASN A 100 9.12 8.17 8.90
N TYR A 101 8.43 7.07 9.23
CA TYR A 101 7.33 6.53 8.43
C TYR A 101 6.15 7.51 8.34
N ILE A 102 5.72 8.05 9.47
CA ILE A 102 4.69 9.09 9.52
C ILE A 102 5.13 10.29 8.67
N HIS A 103 6.38 10.73 8.79
CA HIS A 103 6.91 11.84 7.99
C HIS A 103 6.88 11.57 6.48
N CYS A 104 7.27 10.37 6.03
CA CYS A 104 7.20 10.02 4.60
C CYS A 104 5.77 9.91 4.10
N LYS A 105 4.87 9.33 4.90
CA LYS A 105 3.43 9.30 4.61
C LYS A 105 2.86 10.72 4.51
N CYS A 106 3.19 11.61 5.44
CA CYS A 106 2.78 13.01 5.40
C CYS A 106 3.31 13.72 4.16
N LYS A 107 4.58 13.54 3.78
CA LYS A 107 5.13 14.09 2.54
C LYS A 107 4.37 13.65 1.30
N ILE A 108 4.06 12.35 1.20
CA ILE A 108 3.27 11.83 0.07
C ILE A 108 1.88 12.46 0.04
N VAL A 109 1.23 12.60 1.20
CA VAL A 109 -0.06 13.28 1.26
C VAL A 109 0.10 14.74 0.88
N GLU A 110 1.07 15.49 1.40
CA GLU A 110 1.27 16.90 1.06
C GLU A 110 1.57 17.16 -0.42
N GLU A 111 2.35 16.28 -1.04
CA GLU A 111 2.83 16.47 -2.41
C GLU A 111 1.82 16.01 -3.47
N TYR A 112 1.07 14.93 -3.18
CA TYR A 112 0.20 14.29 -4.18
C TYR A 112 -1.29 14.38 -3.85
N LYS A 113 -1.69 14.94 -2.70
CA LYS A 113 -3.09 15.23 -2.40
C LYS A 113 -3.60 16.33 -3.34
N PRO A 114 -4.60 16.06 -4.20
CA PRO A 114 -5.24 17.11 -4.96
C PRO A 114 -6.07 18.03 -4.04
N GLU A 115 -6.24 19.29 -4.45
CA GLU A 115 -7.12 20.25 -3.75
C GLU A 115 -8.58 19.81 -3.71
N ARG A 116 -9.01 18.99 -4.69
CA ARG A 116 -10.36 18.43 -4.77
C ARG A 116 -10.27 16.94 -5.04
N TYR A 117 -11.25 16.19 -4.53
CA TYR A 117 -11.28 14.75 -4.77
C TYR A 117 -11.34 14.41 -6.27
N ALA A 118 -10.46 13.50 -6.69
CA ALA A 118 -10.51 12.82 -7.97
C ALA A 118 -10.06 11.38 -7.75
N GLU A 119 -10.86 10.42 -8.24
CA GLU A 119 -10.61 8.99 -8.04
C GLU A 119 -9.22 8.56 -8.53
N LYS A 120 -8.82 9.05 -9.70
CA LYS A 120 -7.48 8.85 -10.24
C LYS A 120 -6.37 9.27 -9.26
N GLU A 121 -6.47 10.48 -8.71
CA GLU A 121 -5.45 11.00 -7.80
C GLU A 121 -5.51 10.30 -6.44
N PHE A 122 -6.69 9.86 -5.99
CA PHE A 122 -6.83 9.02 -4.80
C PHE A 122 -6.14 7.66 -4.98
N VAL A 123 -6.33 7.00 -6.12
CA VAL A 123 -5.66 5.73 -6.45
C VAL A 123 -4.13 5.91 -6.47
N ARG A 124 -3.64 7.00 -7.06
CA ARG A 124 -2.20 7.34 -7.08
C ARG A 124 -1.64 7.58 -5.68
N LEU A 125 -2.40 8.27 -4.84
CA LEU A 125 -2.02 8.50 -3.46
C LEU A 125 -1.96 7.19 -2.66
N CYS A 126 -2.92 6.28 -2.88
CA CYS A 126 -2.88 4.93 -2.31
C CYS A 126 -1.62 4.17 -2.75
N ALA A 127 -1.23 4.28 -4.04
CA ALA A 127 -0.01 3.66 -4.56
C ALA A 127 1.25 4.20 -3.88
N GLY A 128 1.35 5.52 -3.71
CA GLY A 128 2.48 6.14 -3.02
C GLY A 128 2.62 5.66 -1.56
N ILE A 129 1.50 5.64 -0.82
CA ILE A 129 1.47 5.15 0.56
C ILE A 129 1.86 3.67 0.62
N ALA A 130 1.28 2.84 -0.26
CA ALA A 130 1.60 1.42 -0.36
C ALA A 130 3.08 1.18 -0.65
N TYR A 131 3.68 1.95 -1.57
CA TYR A 131 5.10 1.84 -1.92
C TYR A 131 6.00 2.08 -0.71
N VAL A 132 5.74 3.19 0.00
CA VAL A 132 6.53 3.59 1.16
C VAL A 132 6.35 2.61 2.33
N ALA A 133 5.12 2.19 2.59
CA ALA A 133 4.82 1.19 3.61
C ALA A 133 5.50 -0.15 3.29
N PHE A 134 5.41 -0.64 2.05
CA PHE A 134 6.07 -1.90 1.65
C PHE A 134 7.59 -1.82 1.77
N GLY A 135 8.20 -0.70 1.35
CA GLY A 135 9.63 -0.46 1.51
C GLY A 135 10.07 -0.53 2.98
N ARG A 136 9.29 0.08 3.90
CA ARG A 136 9.52 -0.01 5.35
C ARG A 136 9.43 -1.44 5.87
N GLN A 137 8.36 -2.18 5.55
CA GLN A 137 8.17 -3.54 6.05
C GLN A 137 9.27 -4.49 5.54
N SER A 138 9.74 -4.27 4.30
CA SER A 138 10.84 -5.02 3.70
C SER A 138 12.18 -4.75 4.38
N LEU A 139 12.48 -3.48 4.71
CA LEU A 139 13.68 -3.11 5.47
C LEU A 139 13.70 -3.71 6.88
N GLN A 140 12.53 -3.85 7.50
CA GLN A 140 12.37 -4.46 8.82
C GLN A 140 12.35 -6.00 8.78
N GLN A 141 12.50 -6.61 7.60
CA GLN A 141 12.44 -8.06 7.39
C GLN A 141 11.19 -8.71 8.00
N LYS A 142 10.03 -8.03 7.94
CA LYS A 142 8.81 -8.60 8.51
C LYS A 142 8.34 -9.78 7.65
N PRO A 143 8.08 -10.96 8.26
CA PRO A 143 7.72 -12.18 7.54
C PRO A 143 6.39 -12.07 6.77
N ASN A 144 5.57 -11.04 7.04
CA ASN A 144 4.29 -10.77 6.38
C ASN A 144 4.21 -9.33 5.84
N ALA A 145 5.29 -8.84 5.22
CA ALA A 145 5.39 -7.46 4.74
C ALA A 145 4.19 -7.04 3.88
N LEU A 146 3.73 -7.91 2.97
CA LEU A 146 2.57 -7.65 2.13
C LEU A 146 1.30 -7.39 2.95
N ILE A 147 0.95 -8.30 3.86
CA ILE A 147 -0.27 -8.18 4.66
C ILE A 147 -0.20 -7.00 5.62
N ALA A 148 0.96 -6.75 6.22
CA ALA A 148 1.18 -5.57 7.05
C ALA A 148 0.93 -4.27 6.24
N THR A 149 1.42 -4.20 5.01
CA THR A 149 1.17 -3.06 4.11
C THR A 149 -0.30 -2.94 3.71
N VAL A 150 -1.00 -4.05 3.47
CA VAL A 150 -2.44 -4.03 3.16
C VAL A 150 -3.24 -3.49 4.34
N ASN A 151 -3.00 -3.99 5.55
CA ASN A 151 -3.69 -3.54 6.76
C ASN A 151 -3.45 -2.04 7.01
N GLU A 152 -2.22 -1.59 6.75
CA GLU A 152 -1.81 -0.20 6.91
C GLU A 152 -2.48 0.73 5.89
N LEU A 153 -2.54 0.34 4.62
CA LEU A 153 -3.26 1.08 3.60
C LEU A 153 -4.77 1.09 3.89
N HIS A 154 -5.34 -0.04 4.30
CA HIS A 154 -6.75 -0.17 4.65
C HIS A 154 -7.14 0.74 5.82
N ALA A 155 -6.32 0.78 6.88
CA ALA A 155 -6.51 1.71 7.99
C ALA A 155 -6.50 3.16 7.51
N TRP A 156 -5.54 3.54 6.66
CA TRP A 156 -5.49 4.89 6.10
C TRP A 156 -6.69 5.23 5.21
N ILE A 157 -7.17 4.31 4.37
CA ILE A 157 -8.38 4.51 3.56
C ILE A 157 -9.60 4.74 4.46
N ASN A 158 -9.69 4.01 5.58
CA ASN A 158 -10.78 4.19 6.55
C ASN A 158 -10.71 5.51 7.32
N GLU A 159 -9.51 6.02 7.61
CA GLU A 159 -9.32 7.35 8.18
C GLU A 159 -9.65 8.46 7.17
N THR A 160 -9.40 8.20 5.88
CA THR A 160 -9.47 9.19 4.81
C THR A 160 -10.86 9.30 4.19
N LEU A 161 -11.62 8.21 4.10
CA LEU A 161 -12.94 8.18 3.47
C LEU A 161 -14.06 8.07 4.51
N VAL A 162 -15.19 8.72 4.24
CA VAL A 162 -16.36 8.67 5.14
C VAL A 162 -16.81 7.20 5.33
N PRO A 163 -17.20 6.80 6.54
CA PRO A 163 -17.80 5.49 6.76
C PRO A 163 -19.02 5.28 5.85
N GLY A 164 -19.02 4.23 5.03
CA GLY A 164 -20.12 3.88 4.11
C GLY A 164 -20.15 4.62 2.77
N GLY A 165 -19.15 5.46 2.45
CA GLY A 165 -19.03 6.09 1.14
C GLY A 165 -18.46 5.15 0.07
N THR A 166 -18.73 5.45 -1.20
CA THR A 166 -18.06 4.84 -2.37
C THR A 166 -16.72 5.54 -2.66
N LEU A 167 -15.93 5.07 -3.65
CA LEU A 167 -14.81 5.87 -4.16
C LEU A 167 -15.28 7.28 -4.53
N GLN A 168 -16.54 7.48 -4.92
CA GLN A 168 -17.08 8.79 -5.28
C GLN A 168 -17.54 9.64 -4.07
N ASP A 169 -17.62 9.07 -2.86
CA ASP A 169 -18.07 9.74 -1.64
C ASP A 169 -16.90 9.94 -0.66
N SER A 170 -15.95 10.79 -1.03
CA SER A 170 -14.82 11.12 -0.17
C SER A 170 -15.16 12.17 0.88
N SER A 171 -14.48 12.12 2.03
CA SER A 171 -14.51 13.20 3.04
C SER A 171 -13.69 14.43 2.61
N TRP A 172 -12.99 14.32 1.49
CA TRP A 172 -12.19 15.39 0.91
C TRP A 172 -13.09 16.29 0.06
N ALA A 173 -13.56 17.36 0.70
CA ALA A 173 -14.07 18.54 0.01
C ALA A 173 -12.93 19.32 -0.66
#